data_AF-A0A5J5UV95-F1
#
_entry.id   AF-A0A5J5UV95-F1
#
_cell.length_a   1.000
_cell.length_b   1.000
_cell.length_c   1.000
_cell.angle_alpha   90.00
_cell.angle_beta   90.00
_cell.angle_gamma   90.00
#
_symmetry.space_group_name_H-M   'P 1'
#
loop_
_entity.id
_entity.type
_entity.pdbx_description
1 polymer ?
#
loop_
_entity_poly.entity_id
_entity_poly.type
_entity_poly.pdbx_seq_one_letter_code
_entity_poly.pdbx_strand_id
1 'polypeptide(L)'
;MKAGLLGMLNSPPCATSVPLRHVRARVTCSSSSGHISFIKDVAATQPPENLQHLLKMLQTRGETLVSPGSRHGLIPLAIPLSENMSGSMTALLRWPTAPPGMEMPVVEVRKHGVWLLANNVDQYIHRILVEEDADESHGSNGELFHASSEAGKKLYTRGDFAESKISNLDGYLLKKVGLFPDLLERKVMRHFEEGDQVSALVTGEFYTKKDLFPGFGRPFVFNAEVLLKVGRTSEAKDSARVALKSPWWTLGCTYQDVASIAQWEDEQIEYIKEKVSEEGRQEDLKKGKALPQVALDEAAFLLDLASIDGTWGDYLDRIAECYKEAGLGEIANFILYRD
;
A
#
# COMPACT_ATOMS: atom_id res chain seq x y z
N MET A 1 -29.66 30.94 -76.49
CA MET A 1 -30.23 31.95 -75.56
C MET A 1 -30.24 31.36 -74.15
N LYS A 2 -29.75 32.14 -73.17
CA LYS A 2 -29.55 31.86 -71.72
C LYS A 2 -28.50 30.77 -71.41
N ALA A 3 -27.20 31.09 -71.21
CA ALA A 3 -26.54 31.84 -70.12
C ALA A 3 -26.72 31.17 -68.74
N GLY A 4 -25.69 30.81 -67.97
CA GLY A 4 -24.24 30.95 -68.13
C GLY A 4 -23.46 30.30 -66.95
N LEU A 5 -22.13 30.30 -67.08
CA LEU A 5 -21.02 30.37 -66.07
C LEU A 5 -21.20 29.63 -64.72
N LEU A 6 -20.23 28.92 -64.13
CA LEU A 6 -18.76 28.88 -64.19
C LEU A 6 -18.33 27.70 -63.27
N GLY A 7 -17.10 27.20 -63.37
CA GLY A 7 -16.44 26.65 -62.17
C GLY A 7 -15.53 25.44 -62.39
N MET A 8 -14.24 25.68 -62.29
CA MET A 8 -13.17 24.69 -62.24
C MET A 8 -13.33 23.72 -61.07
N LEU A 9 -13.06 22.43 -61.30
CA LEU A 9 -12.86 21.42 -60.26
C LEU A 9 -11.48 20.80 -60.44
N ASN A 10 -10.47 21.37 -59.77
CA ASN A 10 -9.21 20.69 -59.51
C ASN A 10 -9.45 19.67 -58.38
N SER A 11 -9.23 18.41 -58.71
CA SER A 11 -9.36 17.28 -57.77
C SER A 11 -8.15 17.24 -56.82
N PRO A 12 -8.34 17.04 -55.50
CA PRO A 12 -7.24 16.79 -54.58
C PRO A 12 -6.87 15.29 -54.51
N PRO A 13 -5.62 14.95 -54.14
CA PRO A 13 -5.16 13.58 -54.06
C PRO A 13 -5.67 12.86 -52.81
N CYS A 14 -6.01 11.59 -53.00
CA CYS A 14 -6.48 10.65 -51.98
C CYS A 14 -5.34 10.35 -50.99
N ALA A 15 -5.49 10.80 -49.74
CA ALA A 15 -4.61 10.42 -48.63
C ALA A 15 -5.18 9.16 -47.96
N THR A 16 -4.50 8.03 -48.15
CA THR A 16 -4.71 6.80 -47.39
C THR A 16 -4.29 7.02 -45.94
N SER A 17 -5.24 7.10 -45.02
CA SER A 17 -5.01 7.08 -43.58
C SER A 17 -4.68 5.66 -43.13
N VAL A 18 -3.45 5.46 -42.66
CA VAL A 18 -3.04 4.23 -41.97
C VAL A 18 -3.59 4.31 -40.54
N PRO A 19 -4.29 3.29 -40.01
CA PRO A 19 -4.74 3.32 -38.63
C PRO A 19 -3.53 3.09 -37.72
N LEU A 20 -3.16 4.12 -36.95
CA LEU A 20 -2.27 4.00 -35.80
C LEU A 20 -2.94 3.12 -34.75
N ARG A 21 -2.67 1.82 -34.80
CA ARG A 21 -2.89 0.93 -33.65
C ARG A 21 -1.91 1.36 -32.55
N HIS A 22 -2.41 2.01 -31.51
CA HIS A 22 -1.71 2.07 -30.24
C HIS A 22 -1.65 0.64 -29.67
N VAL A 23 -0.57 -0.06 -29.99
CA VAL A 23 -0.21 -1.31 -29.32
C VAL A 23 0.33 -0.91 -27.95
N ARG A 24 -0.53 -0.95 -26.93
CA ARG A 24 -0.08 -0.92 -25.53
C ARG A 24 0.74 -2.19 -25.33
N ALA A 25 2.04 -2.06 -25.06
CA ALA A 25 2.91 -3.21 -24.83
C ALA A 25 2.39 -3.98 -23.61
N ARG A 26 2.05 -5.27 -23.80
CA ARG A 26 1.79 -6.19 -22.69
C ARG A 26 3.11 -6.40 -21.94
N VAL A 27 3.17 -5.99 -20.69
CA VAL A 27 4.34 -6.20 -19.83
C VAL A 27 4.17 -7.58 -19.18
N THR A 28 4.45 -8.64 -19.93
CA THR A 28 4.55 -9.99 -19.36
C THR A 28 5.96 -10.18 -18.84
N CYS A 29 6.19 -9.91 -17.56
CA CYS A 29 7.53 -9.94 -17.01
C CYS A 29 7.54 -10.41 -15.55
N SER A 30 7.81 -11.70 -15.33
CA SER A 30 8.26 -12.23 -14.02
C SER A 30 9.74 -11.88 -13.72
N SER A 31 10.33 -10.93 -14.45
CA SER A 31 11.71 -10.46 -14.28
C SER A 31 11.76 -9.15 -13.50
N SER A 32 12.91 -8.86 -12.88
CA SER A 32 13.16 -7.60 -12.16
C SER A 32 13.03 -6.36 -13.06
N SER A 33 13.41 -6.46 -14.33
CA SER A 33 13.23 -5.40 -15.33
C SER A 33 11.76 -5.05 -15.58
N GLY A 34 10.87 -6.05 -15.51
CA GLY A 34 9.43 -5.89 -15.69
C GLY A 34 8.79 -4.98 -14.66
N HIS A 35 9.15 -5.19 -13.39
CA HIS A 35 8.64 -4.40 -12.27
C HIS A 35 9.05 -2.92 -12.38
N ILE A 36 10.31 -2.66 -12.74
CA ILE A 36 10.82 -1.30 -12.90
C ILE A 36 10.08 -0.57 -14.04
N SER A 37 9.95 -1.20 -15.21
CA SER A 37 9.20 -0.65 -16.34
C SER A 37 7.73 -0.44 -15.99
N PHE A 38 7.09 -1.41 -15.33
CA PHE A 38 5.69 -1.27 -14.93
C PHE A 38 5.48 -0.09 -13.99
N ILE A 39 6.33 0.09 -12.98
CA ILE A 39 6.21 1.20 -12.03
C ILE A 39 6.39 2.54 -12.74
N LYS A 40 7.35 2.63 -13.65
CA LYS A 40 7.63 3.86 -14.39
C LYS A 40 6.53 4.19 -15.41
N ASP A 41 6.13 3.21 -16.21
CA ASP A 41 5.33 3.42 -17.43
C ASP A 41 3.82 3.24 -17.19
N VAL A 42 3.44 2.39 -16.23
CA VAL A 42 2.03 2.13 -15.88
C VAL A 42 1.67 2.82 -14.56
N ALA A 43 2.49 2.59 -13.54
CA ALA A 43 2.29 3.20 -12.23
C ALA A 43 2.83 4.63 -12.15
N ALA A 44 3.27 5.22 -13.27
CA ALA A 44 3.66 6.64 -13.43
C ALA A 44 4.30 7.26 -12.19
N THR A 45 5.27 6.56 -11.60
CA THR A 45 5.99 7.00 -10.41
C THR A 45 7.44 6.54 -10.48
N GLN A 46 8.27 7.04 -9.57
CA GLN A 46 9.67 6.67 -9.50
C GLN A 46 9.83 5.25 -8.92
N PRO A 47 10.46 4.32 -9.67
CA PRO A 47 10.80 3.01 -9.13
C PRO A 47 11.79 3.11 -7.95
N PRO A 48 11.64 2.30 -6.88
CA PRO A 48 12.61 2.27 -5.80
C PRO A 48 13.98 1.81 -6.30
N GLU A 49 15.05 2.47 -5.87
CA GLU A 49 16.43 2.25 -6.35
C GLU A 49 16.85 0.78 -6.28
N ASN A 50 16.57 0.12 -5.14
CA ASN A 50 17.02 -1.24 -4.86
C ASN A 50 15.97 -2.32 -5.12
N LEU A 51 14.89 -2.02 -5.84
CA LEU A 51 13.80 -2.97 -6.08
C LEU A 51 14.28 -4.29 -6.72
N GLN A 52 15.21 -4.22 -7.68
CA GLN A 52 15.76 -5.41 -8.32
C GLN A 52 16.48 -6.34 -7.32
N HIS A 53 17.13 -5.77 -6.30
CA HIS A 53 17.84 -6.52 -5.27
C HIS A 53 16.83 -7.17 -4.33
N LEU A 54 15.78 -6.45 -3.94
CA LEU A 54 14.68 -7.01 -3.14
C LEU A 54 14.03 -8.21 -3.86
N LEU A 55 13.67 -8.08 -5.14
CA LEU A 55 13.07 -9.17 -5.91
C LEU A 55 13.97 -10.41 -5.94
N LYS A 56 15.27 -10.23 -6.14
CA LYS A 56 16.23 -11.34 -6.09
C LYS A 56 16.29 -11.98 -4.69
N MET A 57 16.27 -11.18 -3.63
CA MET A 57 16.27 -11.68 -2.26
C MET A 57 15.00 -12.48 -1.93
N LEU A 58 13.81 -11.99 -2.34
CA LEU A 58 12.55 -12.70 -2.16
C LEU A 58 12.56 -14.05 -2.89
N GLN A 59 13.09 -14.09 -4.11
CA GLN A 59 13.28 -15.34 -4.84
C GLN A 59 14.27 -16.29 -4.14
N THR A 60 15.37 -15.76 -3.60
CA THR A 60 16.34 -16.56 -2.82
C THR A 60 15.75 -17.10 -1.52
N ARG A 61 14.77 -16.41 -0.91
CA ARG A 61 13.98 -16.93 0.23
C ARG A 61 13.00 -18.04 -0.16
N GLY A 62 12.94 -18.41 -1.44
CA GLY A 62 12.02 -19.44 -1.95
C GLY A 62 10.63 -18.91 -2.30
N GLU A 63 10.44 -17.59 -2.34
CA GLU A 63 9.17 -16.99 -2.78
C GLU A 63 9.07 -17.00 -4.31
N THR A 64 7.84 -17.08 -4.82
CA THR A 64 7.57 -17.05 -6.26
C THR A 64 7.32 -15.61 -6.69
N LEU A 65 8.08 -15.12 -7.68
CA LEU A 65 7.86 -13.79 -8.23
C LEU A 65 6.53 -13.70 -8.97
N VAL A 66 5.79 -12.63 -8.71
CA VAL A 66 4.47 -12.36 -9.30
C VAL A 66 4.61 -11.22 -10.31
N SER A 67 3.88 -11.30 -11.43
CA SER A 67 3.89 -10.20 -12.41
C SER A 67 3.26 -8.95 -11.78
N PRO A 68 3.85 -7.75 -11.95
CA PRO A 68 3.30 -6.51 -11.40
C PRO A 68 1.91 -6.17 -11.96
N GLY A 69 1.53 -6.74 -13.12
CA GLY A 69 0.20 -6.60 -13.72
C GLY A 69 -0.85 -7.58 -13.19
N SER A 70 -0.44 -8.65 -12.49
CA SER A 70 -1.33 -9.68 -11.91
C SER A 70 -2.02 -9.21 -10.63
N ARG A 71 -2.90 -8.22 -10.78
CA ARG A 71 -3.56 -7.51 -9.68
C ARG A 71 -5.03 -7.90 -9.48
N HIS A 72 -5.48 -8.96 -10.14
CA HIS A 72 -6.86 -9.42 -10.02
C HIS A 72 -7.17 -9.85 -8.59
N GLY A 73 -8.25 -9.32 -8.00
CA GLY A 73 -8.65 -9.61 -6.63
C GLY A 73 -7.79 -8.95 -5.54
N LEU A 74 -6.76 -8.18 -5.91
CA LEU A 74 -5.96 -7.40 -4.95
C LEU A 74 -6.56 -6.00 -4.77
N ILE A 75 -6.18 -5.33 -3.68
CA ILE A 75 -6.45 -3.90 -3.53
C ILE A 75 -5.89 -3.15 -4.77
N PRO A 76 -6.64 -2.19 -5.36
CA PRO A 76 -6.27 -1.62 -6.67
C PRO A 76 -4.95 -0.82 -6.67
N LEU A 77 -4.45 -0.50 -5.48
CA LEU A 77 -3.26 0.30 -5.24
C LEU A 77 -1.98 -0.53 -5.07
N ALA A 78 -2.09 -1.86 -4.99
CA ALA A 78 -0.96 -2.75 -4.80
C ALA A 78 -0.28 -3.11 -6.13
N ILE A 79 1.05 -3.21 -6.09
CA ILE A 79 1.91 -3.73 -7.16
C ILE A 79 2.57 -4.99 -6.60
N PRO A 80 2.08 -6.20 -6.94
CA PRO A 80 2.59 -7.44 -6.39
C PRO A 80 4.06 -7.63 -6.77
N LEU A 81 4.83 -8.25 -5.86
CA LEU A 81 6.25 -8.57 -6.03
C LEU A 81 6.46 -10.09 -5.98
N SER A 82 5.97 -10.73 -4.93
CA SER A 82 6.17 -12.15 -4.67
C SER A 82 5.05 -12.75 -3.82
N GLU A 83 4.90 -14.05 -3.92
CA GLU A 83 4.03 -14.86 -3.08
C GLU A 83 4.86 -15.90 -2.33
N ASN A 84 4.66 -15.98 -1.02
CA ASN A 84 5.35 -16.96 -0.19
C ASN A 84 4.61 -18.32 -0.18
N MET A 85 5.18 -19.33 0.48
CA MET A 85 4.58 -20.68 0.54
C MET A 85 3.22 -20.74 1.26
N SER A 86 2.89 -19.77 2.11
CA SER A 86 1.59 -19.69 2.77
C SER A 86 0.52 -18.98 1.92
N GLY A 87 0.86 -18.53 0.72
CA GLY A 87 -0.01 -17.75 -0.16
C GLY A 87 -0.13 -16.28 0.25
N SER A 88 0.73 -15.79 1.14
CA SER A 88 0.79 -14.37 1.49
C SER A 88 1.56 -13.62 0.40
N MET A 89 0.98 -12.50 -0.04
CA MET A 89 1.49 -11.69 -1.14
C MET A 89 2.24 -10.47 -0.63
N THR A 90 3.51 -10.34 -0.99
CA THR A 90 4.30 -9.12 -0.76
C THR A 90 4.13 -8.18 -1.95
N ALA A 91 3.87 -6.90 -1.70
CA ALA A 91 3.62 -5.89 -2.72
C ALA A 91 4.25 -4.54 -2.37
N LEU A 92 4.42 -3.67 -3.37
CA LEU A 92 4.57 -2.23 -3.16
C LEU A 92 3.20 -1.57 -3.16
N LEU A 93 3.01 -0.58 -2.29
CA LEU A 93 1.79 0.22 -2.26
C LEU A 93 2.00 1.55 -2.99
N ARG A 94 1.28 1.76 -4.09
CA ARG A 94 1.21 3.07 -4.75
C ARG A 94 0.16 3.92 -4.04
N TRP A 95 0.58 4.72 -3.06
CA TRP A 95 -0.35 5.64 -2.40
C TRP A 95 -0.92 6.66 -3.40
N PRO A 96 -2.25 6.84 -3.49
CA PRO A 96 -2.87 7.61 -4.56
C PRO A 96 -2.54 9.10 -4.50
N THR A 97 -2.37 9.63 -3.29
CA THR A 97 -2.07 11.04 -2.99
C THR A 97 -0.80 11.16 -2.13
N ALA A 98 0.24 10.38 -2.48
CA ALA A 98 1.50 10.34 -1.74
C ALA A 98 2.07 11.76 -1.53
N PRO A 99 2.35 12.20 -0.29
CA PRO A 99 3.04 13.45 -0.05
C PRO A 99 4.45 13.44 -0.66
N PRO A 100 5.01 14.61 -1.01
CA PRO A 100 6.39 14.69 -1.47
C PRO A 100 7.37 14.05 -0.48
N GLY A 101 8.23 13.17 -0.97
CA GLY A 101 9.21 12.44 -0.15
C GLY A 101 8.67 11.17 0.50
N MET A 102 7.38 10.84 0.36
CA MET A 102 6.87 9.53 0.75
C MET A 102 7.27 8.49 -0.32
N GLU A 103 8.16 7.59 0.05
CA GLU A 103 8.52 6.45 -0.79
C GLU A 103 7.41 5.39 -0.79
N MET A 104 7.42 4.50 -1.78
CA MET A 104 6.46 3.39 -1.82
C MET A 104 6.77 2.37 -0.72
N PRO A 105 5.85 2.17 0.24
CA PRO A 105 6.08 1.19 1.29
C PRO A 105 5.93 -0.24 0.77
N VAL A 106 6.60 -1.15 1.45
CA VAL A 106 6.46 -2.59 1.24
C VAL A 106 5.35 -3.08 2.16
N VAL A 107 4.38 -3.79 1.60
CA VAL A 107 3.19 -4.26 2.30
C VAL A 107 2.92 -5.73 2.04
N GLU A 108 2.25 -6.38 2.97
CA GLU A 108 1.59 -7.68 2.76
C GLU A 108 0.14 -7.41 2.36
N VAL A 109 -0.31 -7.98 1.24
CA VAL A 109 -1.70 -7.86 0.78
C VAL A 109 -2.55 -8.95 1.44
N ARG A 110 -3.70 -8.53 1.97
CA ARG A 110 -4.69 -9.40 2.61
C ARG A 110 -6.06 -9.17 1.97
N LYS A 111 -7.00 -10.07 2.27
CA LYS A 111 -8.38 -9.98 1.77
C LYS A 111 -9.01 -8.59 1.99
N HIS A 112 -8.87 -8.07 3.21
CA HIS A 112 -9.52 -6.82 3.65
C HIS A 112 -8.62 -5.59 3.53
N GLY A 113 -7.42 -5.68 2.95
CA GLY A 113 -6.52 -4.54 2.84
C GLY A 113 -5.04 -4.92 2.87
N VAL A 114 -4.24 -4.15 3.58
CA VAL A 114 -2.78 -4.32 3.61
C VAL A 114 -2.20 -4.21 5.02
N TRP A 115 -1.09 -4.91 5.23
CA TRP A 115 -0.21 -4.75 6.40
C TRP A 115 1.10 -4.11 6.00
N LEU A 116 1.51 -3.07 6.71
CA LEU A 116 2.77 -2.40 6.46
C LEU A 116 3.94 -3.25 6.97
N LEU A 117 4.82 -3.67 6.06
CA LEU A 117 6.03 -4.44 6.37
C LEU A 117 7.25 -3.53 6.56
N ALA A 118 7.36 -2.46 5.76
CA ALA A 118 8.40 -1.44 5.88
C ALA A 118 8.00 -0.16 5.13
N ASN A 119 8.54 0.99 5.56
CA ASN A 119 8.24 2.28 4.93
C ASN A 119 8.82 2.42 3.51
N ASN A 120 9.85 1.63 3.18
CA ASN A 120 10.44 1.58 1.85
C ASN A 120 11.21 0.26 1.62
N VAL A 121 11.69 0.09 0.39
CA VAL A 121 12.44 -1.10 -0.05
C VAL A 121 13.76 -1.27 0.71
N ASP A 122 14.50 -0.18 0.92
CA ASP A 122 15.82 -0.22 1.57
C ASP A 122 15.71 -0.68 3.04
N GLN A 123 14.72 -0.15 3.76
CA GLN A 123 14.41 -0.54 5.13
C GLN A 123 14.03 -2.02 5.20
N TYR A 124 13.26 -2.52 4.23
CA TYR A 124 12.90 -3.93 4.16
C TYR A 124 14.11 -4.82 3.86
N ILE A 125 14.94 -4.48 2.88
CA ILE A 125 16.21 -5.19 2.58
C ILE A 125 17.10 -5.25 3.82
N HIS A 126 17.29 -4.11 4.50
CA HIS A 126 18.14 -4.04 5.69
C HIS A 126 17.60 -4.95 6.81
N ARG A 127 16.29 -4.95 7.05
CA ARG A 127 15.66 -5.88 8.01
C ARG A 127 15.94 -7.34 7.64
N ILE A 128 15.74 -7.71 6.39
CA ILE A 128 15.97 -9.09 5.91
C ILE A 128 17.40 -9.53 6.20
N LEU A 129 18.39 -8.67 5.92
CA LEU A 129 19.81 -9.00 6.12
C LEU A 129 20.18 -9.13 7.60
N VAL A 130 19.59 -8.31 8.46
CA VAL A 130 19.81 -8.39 9.91
C VAL A 130 19.18 -9.65 10.50
N GLU A 131 17.96 -9.99 10.08
CA GLU A 131 17.29 -11.24 10.48
C GLU A 131 18.11 -12.46 10.04
N GLU A 132 18.63 -12.45 8.80
CA GLU A 132 19.50 -13.49 8.27
C GLU A 132 20.81 -13.63 9.05
N ASP A 133 21.41 -12.51 9.46
CA ASP A 133 22.67 -12.52 10.22
C ASP A 133 22.49 -13.04 11.66
N ALA A 134 21.31 -12.80 12.24
CA ALA A 134 20.97 -13.26 13.57
C ALA A 134 20.55 -14.75 13.61
N ASP A 135 20.15 -15.32 12.47
CA ASP A 135 19.76 -16.72 12.38
C ASP A 135 20.99 -17.63 12.21
N GLU A 136 21.55 -18.08 13.33
CA GLU A 136 22.66 -19.05 13.36
C GLU A 136 22.22 -20.49 12.99
N SER A 137 20.91 -20.76 12.91
CA SER A 137 20.34 -22.11 12.92
C SER A 137 20.17 -22.72 11.54
N HIS A 138 20.12 -21.90 10.50
CA HIS A 138 20.21 -22.34 9.12
C HIS A 138 21.63 -22.08 8.64
N GLY A 139 22.30 -23.11 8.12
CA GLY A 139 23.60 -22.99 7.45
C GLY A 139 23.49 -22.19 6.15
N SER A 140 23.01 -20.96 6.25
CA SER A 140 22.89 -20.01 5.17
C SER A 140 24.28 -19.78 4.64
N ASN A 141 24.46 -20.17 3.38
CA ASN A 141 25.70 -19.96 2.65
C ASN A 141 25.93 -18.46 2.33
N GLY A 142 25.22 -17.54 3.00
CA GLY A 142 25.25 -16.11 2.70
C GLY A 142 24.51 -15.76 1.40
N GLU A 143 23.58 -16.60 0.97
CA GLU A 143 22.90 -16.45 -0.32
C GLU A 143 22.10 -15.14 -0.39
N LEU A 144 21.44 -14.74 0.70
CA LEU A 144 20.74 -13.44 0.76
C LEU A 144 21.70 -12.25 0.71
N PHE A 145 22.87 -12.34 1.34
CA PHE A 145 23.91 -11.33 1.22
C PHE A 145 24.39 -11.22 -0.24
N HIS A 146 24.61 -12.35 -0.91
CA HIS A 146 24.94 -12.37 -2.34
C HIS A 146 23.80 -11.88 -3.25
N ALA A 147 22.54 -12.13 -2.89
CA ALA A 147 21.37 -11.66 -3.61
C ALA A 147 21.22 -10.14 -3.51
N SER A 148 21.45 -9.59 -2.32
CA SER A 148 21.36 -8.15 -2.04
C SER A 148 22.44 -7.30 -2.74
N SER A 149 23.53 -7.93 -3.20
CA SER A 149 24.59 -7.29 -4.00
C SER A 149 25.13 -5.99 -3.36
N GLU A 150 25.38 -4.96 -4.16
CA GLU A 150 25.86 -3.66 -3.69
C GLU A 150 24.87 -2.94 -2.75
N ALA A 151 23.56 -3.16 -2.92
CA ALA A 151 22.56 -2.57 -2.02
C ALA A 151 22.73 -3.10 -0.59
N GLY A 152 22.91 -4.41 -0.43
CA GLY A 152 23.13 -5.01 0.87
C GLY A 152 24.41 -4.51 1.53
N LYS A 153 25.52 -4.43 0.78
CA LYS A 153 26.79 -3.89 1.30
C LYS A 153 26.68 -2.45 1.79
N LYS A 154 25.84 -1.64 1.15
CA LYS A 154 25.58 -0.24 1.55
C LYS A 154 24.71 -0.17 2.81
N LEU A 155 23.75 -1.08 2.95
CA LEU A 155 22.74 -1.05 4.00
C LEU A 155 23.19 -1.74 5.29
N TYR A 156 23.94 -2.84 5.21
CA TYR A 156 24.27 -3.67 6.36
C TYR A 156 25.59 -4.44 6.17
N THR A 157 26.46 -4.46 7.20
CA THR A 157 27.65 -5.31 7.20
C THR A 157 27.37 -6.56 8.02
N ARG A 158 27.65 -7.74 7.45
CA ARG A 158 27.49 -9.03 8.13
C ARG A 158 28.33 -9.05 9.42
N GLY A 159 27.71 -9.44 10.53
CA GLY A 159 28.30 -9.42 11.87
C GLY A 159 27.97 -8.16 12.70
N ASP A 160 27.44 -7.09 12.09
CA ASP A 160 27.14 -5.83 12.79
C ASP A 160 26.18 -6.04 13.98
N PHE A 161 25.20 -6.96 13.85
CA PHE A 161 24.29 -7.29 14.94
C PHE A 161 25.06 -7.82 16.17
N ALA A 162 25.91 -8.83 15.98
CA ALA A 162 26.72 -9.40 17.05
C ALA A 162 27.70 -8.37 17.65
N GLU A 163 28.35 -7.56 16.80
CA GLU A 163 29.28 -6.52 17.23
C GLU A 163 28.60 -5.39 18.04
N SER A 164 27.33 -5.11 17.76
CA SER A 164 26.58 -4.04 18.43
C SER A 164 26.35 -4.28 19.92
N LYS A 165 26.47 -5.53 20.40
CA LYS A 165 26.16 -5.98 21.76
C LYS A 165 24.72 -5.70 22.20
N ILE A 166 23.81 -5.42 21.26
CA ILE A 166 22.38 -5.31 21.56
C ILE A 166 21.83 -6.72 21.77
N SER A 167 21.30 -6.98 22.97
CA SER A 167 20.96 -8.33 23.41
C SER A 167 19.77 -8.98 22.70
N ASN A 168 18.96 -8.20 21.97
CA ASN A 168 17.79 -8.73 21.26
C ASN A 168 17.65 -8.10 19.87
N LEU A 169 17.24 -8.95 18.93
CA LEU A 169 17.09 -8.63 17.51
C LEU A 169 16.13 -7.46 17.27
N ASP A 170 14.96 -7.47 17.90
CA ASP A 170 13.95 -6.41 17.74
C ASP A 170 14.49 -5.04 18.17
N GLY A 171 15.25 -5.01 19.27
CA GLY A 171 15.90 -3.82 19.78
C GLY A 171 16.99 -3.29 18.85
N TYR A 172 17.71 -4.18 18.15
CA TYR A 172 18.65 -3.78 17.12
C TYR A 172 17.90 -3.17 15.93
N LEU A 173 16.90 -3.88 15.39
CA LEU A 173 16.10 -3.44 14.25
C LEU A 173 15.48 -2.05 14.50
N LEU A 174 14.80 -1.88 15.63
CA LEU A 174 14.16 -0.61 16.00
C LEU A 174 15.15 0.55 16.18
N LYS A 175 16.40 0.27 16.56
CA LYS A 175 17.43 1.29 16.84
C LYS A 175 18.32 1.60 15.64
N LYS A 176 18.61 0.61 14.79
CA LYS A 176 19.63 0.68 13.73
C LYS A 176 19.04 0.67 12.33
N VAL A 177 17.86 0.08 12.15
CA VAL A 177 17.24 -0.05 10.84
C VAL A 177 16.10 0.95 10.69
N GLY A 178 15.14 0.91 11.61
CA GLY A 178 13.99 1.82 11.60
C GLY A 178 12.81 1.24 12.37
N LEU A 179 11.69 1.95 12.35
CA LEU A 179 10.48 1.52 13.02
C LEU A 179 9.65 0.62 12.11
N PHE A 180 9.08 -0.42 12.71
CA PHE A 180 8.28 -1.42 12.03
C PHE A 180 7.03 -1.70 12.88
N PRO A 181 5.83 -1.73 12.26
CA PRO A 181 4.58 -2.04 12.94
C PRO A 181 4.66 -3.27 13.86
N ASP A 182 5.01 -4.42 13.29
CA ASP A 182 5.04 -5.70 13.98
C ASP A 182 6.08 -5.73 15.12
N LEU A 183 7.22 -5.06 14.96
CA LEU A 183 8.23 -4.99 16.03
C LEU A 183 7.76 -4.16 17.22
N LEU A 184 7.03 -3.08 16.97
CA LEU A 184 6.43 -2.26 18.04
C LEU A 184 5.32 -3.04 18.75
N GLU A 185 4.47 -3.75 18.00
CA GLU A 185 3.44 -4.62 18.57
C GLU A 185 4.06 -5.74 19.42
N ARG A 186 5.09 -6.44 18.91
CA ARG A 186 5.84 -7.46 19.68
C ARG A 186 6.48 -6.88 20.94
N LYS A 187 7.03 -5.67 20.87
CA LYS A 187 7.62 -4.98 22.03
C LYS A 187 6.58 -4.68 23.11
N VAL A 188 5.38 -4.23 22.73
CA VAL A 188 4.27 -4.01 23.66
C VAL A 188 3.85 -5.32 24.33
N MET A 189 3.74 -6.41 23.54
CA MET A 189 3.37 -7.72 24.07
C MET A 189 4.42 -8.26 25.06
N ARG A 190 5.72 -8.06 24.78
CA ARG A 190 6.80 -8.41 25.71
C ARG A 190 6.69 -7.65 27.04
N HIS A 191 6.40 -6.35 27.01
CA HIS A 191 6.17 -5.59 28.24
C HIS A 191 5.00 -6.14 29.06
N PHE A 192 3.92 -6.60 28.41
CA PHE A 192 2.85 -7.30 29.11
C PHE A 192 3.28 -8.63 29.72
N GLU A 193 4.07 -9.43 29.01
CA GLU A 193 4.61 -10.71 29.50
C GLU A 193 5.53 -10.52 30.71
N GLU A 194 6.28 -9.42 30.75
CA GLU A 194 7.16 -9.02 31.87
C GLU A 194 6.38 -8.39 33.04
N GLY A 195 5.07 -8.15 32.88
CA GLY A 195 4.23 -7.48 33.88
C GLY A 195 4.41 -5.95 33.94
N ASP A 196 5.17 -5.36 33.01
CA ASP A 196 5.36 -3.93 32.89
C ASP A 196 4.25 -3.28 32.04
N GLN A 197 3.07 -3.13 32.66
CA GLN A 197 1.92 -2.51 32.01
C GLN A 197 2.16 -1.04 31.62
N VAL A 198 2.99 -0.32 32.36
CA VAL A 198 3.27 1.10 32.09
C VAL A 198 4.07 1.22 30.79
N SER A 199 5.13 0.44 30.62
CA SER A 199 5.92 0.44 29.38
C SER A 199 5.12 -0.08 28.19
N ALA A 200 4.20 -1.02 28.40
CA ALA A 200 3.27 -1.48 27.37
C ALA A 200 2.37 -0.33 26.87
N LEU A 201 1.78 0.43 27.79
CA LEU A 201 0.93 1.58 27.45
C LEU A 201 1.71 2.71 26.77
N VAL A 202 2.89 3.06 27.30
CA VAL A 202 3.74 4.10 26.71
C VAL A 202 4.18 3.73 25.29
N THR A 203 4.53 2.46 25.07
CA THR A 203 4.94 1.99 23.74
C THR A 203 3.74 1.92 22.78
N GLY A 204 2.56 1.49 23.26
CA GLY A 204 1.31 1.51 22.50
C GLY A 204 0.92 2.92 22.05
N GLU A 205 0.97 3.90 22.96
CA GLU A 205 0.71 5.30 22.63
C GLU A 205 1.75 5.85 21.65
N PHE A 206 3.05 5.56 21.88
CA PHE A 206 4.12 5.95 20.96
C PHE A 206 3.87 5.45 19.53
N TYR A 207 3.36 4.22 19.38
CA TYR A 207 3.07 3.62 18.08
C TYR A 207 2.03 4.44 17.28
N THR A 208 1.11 5.14 17.95
CA THR A 208 0.06 5.97 17.30
C THR A 208 0.53 7.32 16.77
N LYS A 209 1.82 7.67 16.96
CA LYS A 209 2.36 8.94 16.47
C LYS A 209 2.23 9.04 14.94
N LYS A 210 1.61 10.15 14.49
CA LYS A 210 1.17 10.35 13.09
C LYS A 210 2.31 10.33 12.07
N ASP A 211 3.51 10.66 12.48
CA ASP A 211 4.71 10.73 11.65
C ASP A 211 5.40 9.39 11.48
N LEU A 212 5.08 8.37 12.29
CA LEU A 212 5.73 7.06 12.19
C LEU A 212 5.23 6.25 10.99
N PHE A 213 3.90 6.20 10.84
CA PHE A 213 3.21 5.40 9.82
C PHE A 213 2.03 6.20 9.22
N PRO A 214 2.32 7.26 8.45
CA PRO A 214 1.31 8.19 7.98
C PRO A 214 0.26 7.48 7.13
N GLY A 215 -1.02 7.73 7.43
CA GLY A 215 -2.16 7.17 6.70
C GLY A 215 -2.57 5.74 7.11
N PHE A 216 -1.79 5.04 7.95
CA PHE A 216 -2.15 3.70 8.41
C PHE A 216 -2.99 3.73 9.69
N GLY A 217 -4.11 3.01 9.67
CA GLY A 217 -5.01 2.87 10.82
C GLY A 217 -4.55 1.84 11.87
N ARG A 218 -3.79 0.82 11.47
CA ARG A 218 -3.34 -0.27 12.37
C ARG A 218 -2.74 0.19 13.71
N PRO A 219 -1.89 1.23 13.78
CA PRO A 219 -1.35 1.69 15.06
C PRO A 219 -2.43 2.08 16.07
N PHE A 220 -3.50 2.73 15.62
CA PHE A 220 -4.62 3.15 16.47
C PHE A 220 -5.51 1.97 16.87
N VAL A 221 -5.67 0.98 15.97
CA VAL A 221 -6.35 -0.29 16.28
C VAL A 221 -5.62 -1.03 17.39
N PHE A 222 -4.31 -1.25 17.21
CA PHE A 222 -3.51 -1.97 18.19
C PHE A 222 -3.47 -1.24 19.54
N ASN A 223 -3.34 0.10 19.54
CA ASN A 223 -3.43 0.86 20.78
C ASN A 223 -4.80 0.72 21.48
N ALA A 224 -5.89 0.60 20.72
CA ALA A 224 -7.21 0.31 21.30
C ALA A 224 -7.23 -1.09 21.96
N GLU A 225 -6.67 -2.11 21.31
CA GLU A 225 -6.52 -3.47 21.87
C GLU A 225 -5.70 -3.46 23.17
N VAL A 226 -4.59 -2.71 23.21
CA VAL A 226 -3.73 -2.53 24.39
C VAL A 226 -4.50 -1.87 25.54
N LEU A 227 -5.27 -0.82 25.26
CA LEU A 227 -6.09 -0.12 26.24
C LEU A 227 -7.22 -1.00 26.80
N LEU A 228 -7.86 -1.82 25.96
CA LEU A 228 -8.84 -2.81 26.41
C LEU A 228 -8.20 -3.84 27.35
N LYS A 229 -7.01 -4.33 27.03
CA LYS A 229 -6.30 -5.33 27.82
C LYS A 229 -6.03 -4.89 29.26
N VAL A 230 -5.91 -3.58 29.50
CA VAL A 230 -5.73 -2.99 30.84
C VAL A 230 -7.02 -2.41 31.43
N GLY A 231 -8.18 -2.64 30.81
CA GLY A 231 -9.48 -2.18 31.30
C GLY A 231 -9.80 -0.70 31.05
N ARG A 232 -9.03 0.01 30.23
CA ARG A 232 -9.25 1.42 29.87
C ARG A 232 -10.21 1.56 28.69
N THR A 233 -11.45 1.08 28.88
CA THR A 233 -12.45 0.92 27.82
C THR A 233 -12.82 2.23 27.11
N SER A 234 -12.98 3.34 27.84
CA SER A 234 -13.32 4.64 27.24
C SER A 234 -12.22 5.15 26.29
N GLU A 235 -10.95 4.96 26.65
CA GLU A 235 -9.83 5.40 25.82
C GLU A 235 -9.61 4.46 24.64
N ALA A 236 -9.82 3.16 24.84
CA ALA A 236 -9.81 2.19 23.75
C ALA A 236 -10.84 2.54 22.68
N LYS A 237 -12.06 2.89 23.10
CA LYS A 237 -13.13 3.35 22.23
C LYS A 237 -12.73 4.58 21.43
N ASP A 238 -12.11 5.58 22.05
CA ASP A 238 -11.63 6.77 21.35
C ASP A 238 -10.50 6.45 20.37
N SER A 239 -9.57 5.57 20.74
CA SER A 239 -8.49 5.11 19.84
C SER A 239 -9.05 4.37 18.62
N ALA A 240 -10.03 3.48 18.80
CA ALA A 240 -10.69 2.77 17.71
C ALA A 240 -11.44 3.73 16.76
N ARG A 241 -12.11 4.76 17.30
CA ARG A 241 -12.75 5.81 16.48
C ARG A 241 -11.75 6.63 15.68
N VAL A 242 -10.55 6.85 16.21
CA VAL A 242 -9.46 7.48 15.45
C VAL A 242 -8.97 6.54 14.34
N ALA A 243 -8.85 5.24 14.62
CA ALA A 243 -8.48 4.25 13.61
C ALA A 243 -9.44 4.26 12.42
N LEU A 244 -10.75 4.29 12.67
CA LEU A 244 -11.80 4.30 11.65
C LEU A 244 -11.92 5.62 10.86
N LYS A 245 -11.16 6.66 11.22
CA LYS A 245 -10.95 7.86 10.38
C LYS A 245 -9.81 7.69 9.37
N SER A 246 -9.01 6.65 9.52
CA SER A 246 -8.02 6.24 8.52
C SER A 246 -8.68 5.32 7.49
N PRO A 247 -8.10 5.13 6.29
CA PRO A 247 -8.67 4.22 5.31
C PRO A 247 -8.79 2.80 5.88
N TRP A 248 -9.96 2.18 5.72
CA TRP A 248 -10.32 0.93 6.39
C TRP A 248 -9.45 -0.24 5.93
N TRP A 249 -8.96 -0.17 4.70
CA TRP A 249 -8.00 -1.11 4.14
C TRP A 249 -6.58 -1.03 4.74
N THR A 250 -6.35 -0.15 5.72
CA THR A 250 -5.08 -0.03 6.47
C THR A 250 -5.20 -0.39 7.96
N LEU A 251 -6.38 -0.85 8.41
CA LEU A 251 -6.64 -1.19 9.82
C LEU A 251 -5.88 -2.43 10.28
N GLY A 252 -5.56 -3.30 9.33
CA GLY A 252 -4.90 -4.57 9.58
C GLY A 252 -5.79 -5.65 10.21
N CYS A 253 -7.08 -5.41 10.30
CA CYS A 253 -8.11 -6.39 10.65
C CYS A 253 -9.39 -6.04 9.90
N THR A 254 -10.50 -6.72 10.21
CA THR A 254 -11.79 -6.37 9.60
C THR A 254 -12.31 -5.05 10.17
N TYR A 255 -13.14 -4.35 9.39
CA TYR A 255 -13.82 -3.15 9.87
C TYR A 255 -14.63 -3.44 11.15
N GLN A 256 -15.34 -4.57 11.18
CA GLN A 256 -16.23 -4.97 12.26
C GLN A 256 -15.50 -5.15 13.60
N ASP A 257 -14.27 -5.69 13.56
CA ASP A 257 -13.44 -5.84 14.77
C ASP A 257 -13.19 -4.48 15.43
N VAL A 258 -12.89 -3.46 14.62
CA VAL A 258 -12.61 -2.10 15.12
C VAL A 258 -13.90 -1.36 15.49
N ALA A 259 -14.96 -1.52 14.70
CA ALA A 259 -16.27 -0.92 14.95
C ALA A 259 -16.86 -1.39 16.29
N SER A 260 -16.67 -2.67 16.63
CA SER A 260 -17.05 -3.24 17.92
C SER A 260 -16.39 -2.51 19.10
N ILE A 261 -15.07 -2.25 19.01
CA ILE A 261 -14.34 -1.49 20.04
C ILE A 261 -14.81 -0.03 20.09
N ALA A 262 -15.05 0.58 18.92
CA ALA A 262 -15.53 1.95 18.80
C ALA A 262 -16.99 2.15 19.28
N GLN A 263 -17.72 1.04 19.49
CA GLN A 263 -19.15 1.00 19.73
C GLN A 263 -19.91 1.76 18.63
N TRP A 264 -19.55 1.45 17.40
CA TRP A 264 -20.27 1.84 16.20
C TRP A 264 -20.94 0.58 15.65
N GLU A 265 -22.20 0.69 15.27
CA GLU A 265 -22.86 -0.33 14.47
C GLU A 265 -22.59 0.00 12.99
N ASP A 266 -23.46 -0.49 12.10
CA ASP A 266 -23.34 -0.27 10.67
C ASP A 266 -23.63 1.20 10.24
N GLU A 267 -23.85 2.13 11.18
CA GLU A 267 -24.20 3.52 10.83
C GLU A 267 -23.11 4.21 9.98
N GLN A 268 -21.82 3.88 10.19
CA GLN A 268 -20.77 4.44 9.35
C GLN A 268 -20.76 3.82 7.96
N ILE A 269 -21.08 2.54 7.83
CA ILE A 269 -21.20 1.89 6.52
C ILE A 269 -22.33 2.54 5.75
N GLU A 270 -23.50 2.72 6.38
CA GLU A 270 -24.65 3.38 5.77
C GLU A 270 -24.37 4.85 5.44
N TYR A 271 -23.66 5.58 6.31
CA TYR A 271 -23.20 6.93 6.02
C TYR A 271 -22.30 6.98 4.78
N ILE A 272 -21.34 6.07 4.65
CA ILE A 272 -20.46 6.02 3.49
C ILE A 272 -21.25 5.66 2.22
N LYS A 273 -22.19 4.71 2.29
CA LYS A 273 -23.09 4.36 1.18
C LYS A 273 -23.92 5.57 0.73
N GLU A 274 -24.45 6.34 1.67
CA GLU A 274 -25.14 7.60 1.37
C GLU A 274 -24.19 8.60 0.69
N LYS A 275 -22.95 8.72 1.17
CA LYS A 275 -21.98 9.67 0.61
C LYS A 275 -21.51 9.35 -0.81
N VAL A 276 -21.45 8.07 -1.18
CA VAL A 276 -21.12 7.66 -2.56
C VAL A 276 -22.33 7.69 -3.51
N SER A 277 -23.54 7.99 -3.00
CA SER A 277 -24.73 8.19 -3.85
C SER A 277 -24.68 9.52 -4.60
N GLU A 278 -25.48 9.63 -5.67
CA GLU A 278 -25.61 10.89 -6.41
C GLU A 278 -26.19 12.00 -5.50
N GLU A 279 -27.16 11.69 -4.65
CA GLU A 279 -27.72 12.63 -3.69
C GLU A 279 -26.65 13.13 -2.71
N GLY A 280 -25.83 12.23 -2.17
CA GLY A 280 -24.72 12.56 -1.27
C GLY A 280 -23.68 13.45 -1.93
N ARG A 281 -23.33 13.15 -3.19
CA ARG A 281 -22.44 13.95 -4.03
C ARG A 281 -22.98 15.36 -4.25
N GLN A 282 -24.27 15.49 -4.61
CA GLN A 282 -24.91 16.80 -4.81
C GLN A 282 -25.00 17.60 -3.51
N GLU A 283 -25.20 16.94 -2.37
CA GLU A 283 -25.20 17.59 -1.06
C GLU A 283 -23.85 18.22 -0.73
N ASP A 284 -22.75 17.48 -0.96
CA ASP A 284 -21.39 17.95 -0.73
C ASP A 284 -21.01 19.13 -1.64
N LEU A 285 -21.47 19.12 -2.89
CA LEU A 285 -21.32 20.25 -3.81
C LEU A 285 -22.11 21.49 -3.35
N LYS A 286 -23.35 21.30 -2.88
CA LYS A 286 -24.17 22.40 -2.31
C LYS A 286 -23.53 23.01 -1.06
N LYS A 287 -22.79 22.21 -0.29
CA LYS A 287 -21.98 22.67 0.85
C LYS A 287 -20.71 23.41 0.45
N GLY A 288 -20.43 23.54 -0.86
CA GLY A 288 -19.32 24.30 -1.40
C GLY A 288 -18.01 23.52 -1.53
N LYS A 289 -18.02 22.18 -1.40
CA LYS A 289 -16.83 21.38 -1.69
C LYS A 289 -16.49 21.46 -3.19
N ALA A 290 -15.21 21.55 -3.50
CA ALA A 290 -14.75 21.55 -4.89
C ALA A 290 -14.94 20.17 -5.54
N LEU A 291 -15.29 20.13 -6.82
CA LEU A 291 -15.51 18.88 -7.58
C LEU A 291 -14.36 17.87 -7.44
N PRO A 292 -13.07 18.25 -7.55
CA PRO A 292 -11.97 17.30 -7.37
C PRO A 292 -11.92 16.70 -5.96
N GLN A 293 -12.25 17.48 -4.92
CA GLN A 293 -12.24 16.99 -3.55
C GLN A 293 -13.38 16.01 -3.31
N VAL A 294 -14.58 16.28 -3.84
CA VAL A 294 -15.72 15.36 -3.75
C VAL A 294 -15.39 14.02 -4.42
N ALA A 295 -14.74 14.06 -5.59
CA ALA A 295 -14.31 12.84 -6.27
C ALA A 295 -13.24 12.06 -5.49
N LEU A 296 -12.29 12.74 -4.83
CA LEU A 296 -11.30 12.08 -3.97
C LEU A 296 -11.94 11.44 -2.73
N ASP A 297 -12.87 12.14 -2.08
CA ASP A 297 -13.62 11.63 -0.93
C ASP A 297 -14.40 10.36 -1.35
N GLU A 298 -15.08 10.41 -2.50
CA GLU A 298 -15.81 9.27 -3.06
C GLU A 298 -14.88 8.08 -3.36
N ALA A 299 -13.71 8.31 -3.98
CA ALA A 299 -12.74 7.24 -4.22
C ALA A 299 -12.26 6.56 -2.93
N ALA A 300 -12.01 7.34 -1.86
CA ALA A 300 -11.63 6.83 -0.56
C ALA A 300 -12.74 5.97 0.06
N PHE A 301 -13.98 6.45 0.00
CA PHE A 301 -15.17 5.74 0.46
C PHE A 301 -15.40 4.42 -0.28
N LEU A 302 -15.23 4.38 -1.59
CA LEU A 302 -15.38 3.15 -2.37
C LEU A 302 -14.30 2.12 -2.04
N LEU A 303 -13.05 2.56 -1.78
CA LEU A 303 -11.99 1.67 -1.29
C LEU A 303 -12.32 1.11 0.10
N ASP A 304 -12.88 1.94 0.98
CA ASP A 304 -13.30 1.51 2.32
C ASP A 304 -14.44 0.50 2.26
N LEU A 305 -15.47 0.72 1.43
CA LEU A 305 -16.56 -0.24 1.20
C LEU A 305 -16.04 -1.57 0.62
N ALA A 306 -15.15 -1.51 -0.37
CA ALA A 306 -14.54 -2.69 -0.97
C ALA A 306 -13.74 -3.52 0.06
N SER A 307 -13.13 -2.85 1.05
CA SER A 307 -12.31 -3.50 2.08
C SER A 307 -13.12 -4.40 3.03
N ILE A 308 -14.41 -4.10 3.23
CA ILE A 308 -15.28 -4.84 4.14
C ILE A 308 -15.33 -6.31 3.73
N ASP A 309 -15.62 -6.58 2.45
CA ASP A 309 -15.78 -7.94 1.93
C ASP A 309 -14.58 -8.41 1.09
N GLY A 310 -13.66 -7.51 0.76
CA GLY A 310 -12.56 -7.77 -0.18
C GLY A 310 -12.99 -7.79 -1.64
N THR A 311 -14.08 -7.09 -1.98
CA THR A 311 -14.72 -7.05 -3.30
C THR A 311 -14.16 -5.92 -4.17
N TRP A 312 -12.83 -5.79 -4.22
CA TRP A 312 -12.12 -4.71 -4.92
C TRP A 312 -12.57 -4.55 -6.38
N GLY A 313 -12.82 -5.66 -7.06
CA GLY A 313 -13.21 -5.72 -8.47
C GLY A 313 -14.47 -4.94 -8.81
N ASP A 314 -15.44 -4.93 -7.89
CA ASP A 314 -16.78 -4.35 -8.12
C ASP A 314 -16.74 -2.82 -8.21
N TYR A 315 -15.70 -2.20 -7.64
CA TYR A 315 -15.57 -0.75 -7.54
C TYR A 315 -14.49 -0.16 -8.46
N LEU A 316 -13.71 -0.98 -9.17
CA LEU A 316 -12.54 -0.54 -9.93
C LEU A 316 -12.84 0.59 -10.92
N ASP A 317 -13.89 0.41 -11.72
CA ASP A 317 -14.22 1.35 -12.80
C ASP A 317 -14.65 2.72 -12.21
N ARG A 318 -15.45 2.71 -11.14
CA ARG A 318 -15.89 3.95 -10.48
C ARG A 318 -14.74 4.63 -9.73
N ILE A 319 -13.91 3.88 -9.00
CA ILE A 319 -12.72 4.43 -8.32
C ILE A 319 -11.80 5.12 -9.34
N ALA A 320 -11.56 4.50 -10.49
CA ALA A 320 -10.73 5.10 -11.54
C ALA A 320 -11.38 6.36 -12.13
N GLU A 321 -12.69 6.38 -12.33
CA GLU A 321 -13.42 7.57 -12.77
C GLU A 321 -13.28 8.72 -11.76
N CYS A 322 -13.47 8.45 -10.46
CA CYS A 322 -13.26 9.42 -9.40
C CYS A 322 -11.85 10.04 -9.43
N TYR A 323 -10.80 9.23 -9.58
CA TYR A 323 -9.44 9.76 -9.71
C TYR A 323 -9.25 10.60 -10.98
N LYS A 324 -9.89 10.24 -12.09
CA LYS A 324 -9.87 11.04 -13.32
C LYS A 324 -10.58 12.39 -13.13
N GLU A 325 -11.75 12.40 -12.49
CA GLU A 325 -12.49 13.62 -12.13
C GLU A 325 -11.69 14.53 -11.17
N ALA A 326 -10.88 13.93 -10.30
CA ALA A 326 -9.95 14.62 -9.41
C ALA A 326 -8.68 15.15 -10.12
N GLY A 327 -8.50 14.89 -11.41
CA GLY A 327 -7.31 15.28 -12.17
C GLY A 327 -6.12 14.32 -12.03
N LEU A 328 -6.30 13.17 -11.38
CA LEU A 328 -5.29 12.12 -11.19
C LEU A 328 -5.42 11.02 -12.24
N GLY A 329 -5.39 11.40 -13.52
CA GLY A 329 -5.57 10.47 -14.66
C GLY A 329 -4.55 9.33 -14.72
N GLU A 330 -3.34 9.55 -14.23
CA GLU A 330 -2.30 8.51 -14.14
C GLU A 330 -2.61 7.43 -13.09
N ILE A 331 -3.30 7.80 -12.00
CA ILE A 331 -3.80 6.84 -11.00
C ILE A 331 -4.95 6.03 -11.60
N ALA A 332 -5.89 6.69 -12.29
CA ALA A 332 -6.99 6.04 -12.97
C ALA A 332 -6.49 5.00 -14.01
N ASN A 333 -5.52 5.38 -14.84
CA ASN A 333 -4.92 4.50 -15.83
C ASN A 333 -4.22 3.28 -15.22
N PHE A 334 -3.58 3.47 -14.07
CA PHE A 334 -2.95 2.40 -13.32
C PHE A 334 -3.98 1.46 -12.72
N ILE A 335 -5.04 1.96 -12.07
CA ILE A 335 -6.11 1.12 -11.50
C ILE A 335 -6.74 0.25 -12.59
N LEU A 336 -7.04 0.84 -13.76
CA LEU A 336 -7.67 0.13 -14.88
C LEU A 336 -6.71 -0.75 -15.70
N TYR A 337 -5.42 -0.79 -15.38
CA TYR A 337 -4.48 -1.63 -16.13
C TYR A 337 -4.82 -3.12 -15.98
N ARG A 338 -4.93 -3.81 -17.12
CA ARG A 338 -5.15 -5.26 -17.23
C ARG A 338 -4.10 -5.82 -18.20
N ASP A 339 -3.49 -6.95 -17.84
CA ASP A 339 -2.50 -7.68 -18.66
C ASP A 339 -3.10 -8.27 -19.97
#